data_AF-A0A939G0E1-F1
#
_entry.id   AF-A0A939G0E1-F1
#
_cell.length_a   1.000
_cell.length_b   1.000
_cell.length_c   1.000
_cell.angle_alpha   90.00
_cell.angle_beta   90.00
_cell.angle_gamma   90.00
#
_symmetry.space_group_name_H-M   'P 1'
#
loop_
_entity.id
_entity.type
_entity.pdbx_description
1 polymer ?
#
loop_
_entity_poly.entity_id
_entity_poly.type
_entity_poly.pdbx_seq_one_letter_code
_entity_poly.pdbx_strand_id
1 'polypeptide(L)'
;MAKNITLAIDEDLLDKVRVLAAIKRTSVNELVRTYLQRLVAQEQERDEVTEELLKLSRDSKADMGNWRPSRDETCSGEPRFDRWR
;
A
#
# COMPACT_ATOMS: atom_id res chain seq x y z
N MET A 1 10.58 7.37 24.07
CA MET A 1 10.09 6.60 25.24
C MET A 1 9.29 5.41 24.75
N ALA A 2 9.49 4.23 25.34
CA ALA A 2 8.66 3.06 25.05
C ALA A 2 7.28 3.22 25.69
N LYS A 3 6.22 2.88 24.95
CA LYS A 3 4.83 2.83 25.45
C LYS A 3 4.39 1.37 25.52
N ASN A 4 3.69 1.02 26.60
CA ASN A 4 3.13 -0.32 26.77
C ASN A 4 1.73 -0.39 26.15
N ILE A 5 1.41 -1.54 25.55
CA ILE A 5 0.10 -1.81 24.95
C ILE A 5 -0.38 -3.13 25.54
N THR A 6 -1.64 -3.18 25.97
CA THR A 6 -2.30 -4.42 26.39
C THR A 6 -3.15 -4.93 25.24
N LEU A 7 -2.97 -6.18 24.85
CA LEU A 7 -3.67 -6.81 23.73
C LEU A 7 -4.39 -8.07 24.24
N ALA A 8 -5.67 -8.21 23.93
CA ALA A 8 -6.39 -9.45 24.12
C ALA A 8 -6.15 -10.34 22.90
N ILE A 9 -5.61 -11.54 23.12
CA ILE A 9 -5.38 -12.55 22.09
C ILE A 9 -5.83 -13.92 22.62
N ASP A 10 -6.14 -14.79 21.68
CA ASP A 10 -6.42 -16.19 21.95
C ASP A 10 -5.23 -16.89 22.62
N GLU A 11 -5.49 -17.73 23.62
CA GLU A 11 -4.47 -18.40 24.42
C GLU A 11 -3.67 -19.42 23.59
N ASP A 12 -4.34 -20.19 22.73
CA ASP A 12 -3.68 -21.17 21.85
C ASP A 12 -2.75 -20.47 20.86
N LEU A 13 -3.15 -19.28 20.40
CA LEU A 13 -2.33 -18.45 19.52
C LEU A 13 -1.10 -17.91 20.25
N LEU A 14 -1.26 -17.43 21.49
CA LEU A 14 -0.13 -16.95 22.30
C LEU A 14 0.92 -18.05 22.51
N ASP A 15 0.49 -19.28 22.80
CA ASP A 15 1.41 -20.39 23.03
C ASP A 15 2.17 -20.80 21.77
N LYS A 16 1.48 -20.86 20.62
CA LYS A 16 2.14 -21.08 19.32
C LYS A 16 3.18 -20.01 19.01
N VAL A 17 2.85 -18.74 19.27
CA VAL A 17 3.75 -17.61 19.04
C VAL A 17 4.95 -17.65 19.98
N ARG A 18 4.79 -18.09 21.24
CA ARG A 18 5.90 -18.27 22.18
C ARG A 18 6.89 -19.33 21.70
N VAL A 19 6.39 -20.49 21.25
CA VAL A 19 7.24 -21.54 20.67
C VAL A 19 7.99 -21.00 19.45
N LEU A 20 7.29 -20.28 18.57
CA LEU A 20 7.89 -19.69 17.37
C LEU A 20 8.95 -18.63 17.71
N ALA A 21 8.71 -17.80 18.73
CA ALA A 21 9.66 -16.81 19.22
C ALA A 21 10.93 -17.48 19.76
N ALA A 22 10.77 -18.57 20.53
CA ALA A 22 11.88 -19.36 21.07
C ALA A 22 12.73 -19.98 19.95
N ILE A 23 12.10 -20.58 18.93
CA ILE A 23 12.79 -21.13 17.75
C ILE A 23 13.60 -20.04 17.04
N LYS A 24 13.03 -18.84 16.91
CA LYS A 24 13.68 -17.68 16.27
C LYS A 24 14.70 -16.97 17.17
N ARG A 25 14.87 -17.40 18.43
CA ARG A 25 15.69 -16.73 19.46
C ARG A 25 15.30 -15.25 19.66
N THR A 26 14.01 -14.98 19.63
CA THR A 26 13.43 -13.64 19.81
C THR A 26 12.35 -13.66 20.89
N SER A 27 11.75 -12.52 21.19
CA SER A 27 10.60 -12.42 22.10
C SER A 27 9.32 -12.11 21.33
N VAL A 28 8.17 -12.42 21.93
CA VAL A 28 6.85 -12.07 21.38
C VAL A 28 6.74 -10.56 21.18
N ASN A 29 7.24 -9.76 22.13
CA ASN A 29 7.26 -8.30 21.99
C ASN A 29 8.08 -7.83 20.79
N GLU A 30 9.21 -8.48 20.51
CA GLU A 30 10.06 -8.11 19.37
C GLU A 30 9.39 -8.48 18.05
N LEU A 31 8.71 -9.63 17.99
CA LEU A 31 7.91 -10.02 16.83
C LEU A 31 6.78 -9.02 16.56
N VAL A 32 6.03 -8.63 17.60
CA VAL A 32 4.95 -7.64 17.48
C VAL A 32 5.49 -6.28 17.04
N ARG A 33 6.59 -5.82 17.64
CA ARG A 33 7.25 -4.57 17.27
C ARG A 33 7.67 -4.58 15.80
N THR A 34 8.35 -5.63 15.38
CA THR A 34 8.84 -5.79 14.00
C THR A 34 7.67 -5.83 13.02
N TYR A 35 6.60 -6.55 13.37
CA TYR A 35 5.41 -6.63 12.53
C TYR A 35 4.73 -5.26 12.35
N LEU A 36 4.54 -4.52 13.44
CA LEU A 36 3.95 -3.18 13.38
C LEU A 36 4.83 -2.19 12.61
N GLN A 37 6.16 -2.28 12.76
CA GLN A 37 7.09 -1.45 11.98
C GLN A 37 6.99 -1.73 10.49
N ARG A 38 6.93 -3.02 10.10
CA ARG A 38 6.75 -3.41 8.69
C ARG A 38 5.41 -2.95 8.14
N LEU A 39 4.35 -3.07 8.92
CA LEU A 39 3.02 -2.61 8.51
C LEU A 39 3.00 -1.10 8.24
N VAL A 40 3.59 -0.30 9.13
CA VAL A 40 3.68 1.15 8.95
C VAL A 40 4.57 1.52 7.75
N ALA A 41 5.71 0.85 7.59
CA ALA A 41 6.60 1.09 6.46
C ALA A 41 5.90 0.79 5.12
N GLN A 42 5.12 -0.30 5.06
CA GLN A 42 4.37 -0.67 3.87
C GLN A 42 3.29 0.36 3.52
N GLU A 43 2.57 0.90 4.50
CA GLU A 43 1.57 1.94 4.24
C GLU A 43 2.25 3.27 3.85
N GLN A 44 3.36 3.65 4.48
CA GLN A 44 4.14 4.83 4.08
C GLN A 44 4.69 4.72 2.67
N GLU A 45 5.25 3.58 2.28
CA GLU A 45 5.74 3.35 0.92
C GLU A 45 4.61 3.46 -0.11
N ARG A 46 3.42 2.93 0.21
CA ARG A 46 2.24 3.06 -0.65
C ARG A 46 1.80 4.52 -0.78
N ASP A 47 1.80 5.26 0.31
CA ASP A 47 1.45 6.68 0.29
C ASP A 47 2.48 7.50 -0.49
N GLU A 48 3.78 7.29 -0.28
CA GLU A 48 4.87 7.97 -0.98
C GLU A 48 4.85 7.68 -2.49
N VAL A 49 4.67 6.42 -2.89
CA VAL A 49 4.54 6.05 -4.32
C VAL A 49 3.30 6.71 -4.93
N THR A 50 2.19 6.76 -4.19
CA THR A 50 0.96 7.39 -4.66
C THR A 50 1.14 8.91 -4.80
N GLU A 51 1.80 9.56 -3.83
CA GLU A 51 2.11 10.99 -3.86
C GLU A 51 3.09 11.34 -4.98
N GLU A 52 4.11 10.51 -5.21
CA GLU A 52 5.07 10.68 -6.29
C GLU A 52 4.41 10.51 -7.67
N LEU A 53 3.54 9.51 -7.83
CA LEU A 53 2.76 9.32 -9.05
C LEU A 53 1.83 10.51 -9.31
N LEU A 54 1.17 11.04 -8.29
CA LEU A 54 0.33 12.22 -8.39
C LEU A 54 1.16 13.48 -8.70
N LYS A 55 2.37 13.59 -8.16
CA LYS A 55 3.30 14.69 -8.47
C LYS A 55 3.76 14.62 -9.92
N LEU A 56 4.18 13.45 -10.40
CA LEU A 56 4.53 13.22 -11.80
C LEU A 56 3.34 13.53 -12.72
N SER A 57 2.12 13.15 -12.35
CA SER A 57 0.91 13.48 -13.12
C SER A 57 0.63 14.98 -13.18
N ARG A 58 0.92 15.73 -12.11
CA ARG A 58 0.74 17.20 -12.09
C ARG A 58 1.83 17.93 -12.87
N ASP A 59 3.07 17.47 -12.75
CA ASP A 59 4.23 18.12 -13.35
C ASP A 59 4.42 17.73 -14.83
N SER A 60 3.89 16.57 -15.23
CA SER A 60 3.91 16.13 -16.62
C SER A 60 2.97 16.98 -17.47
N LYS A 61 3.53 17.62 -18.51
CA LYS A 61 2.74 18.11 -19.63
C LYS A 61 2.36 16.88 -20.44
N ALA A 62 1.20 16.30 -20.15
CA ALA A 62 0.67 15.13 -20.83
C ALA A 62 0.91 15.23 -22.35
N ASP A 63 1.88 14.45 -22.85
CA ASP A 63 2.26 14.42 -24.25
C ASP A 63 1.50 13.29 -24.94
N MET A 64 0.51 13.66 -25.75
CA MET A 64 -0.29 12.72 -26.54
C MET A 64 0.31 12.47 -27.93
N GLY A 65 1.53 12.97 -28.18
CA GLY A 65 2.19 12.89 -29.47
C GLY A 65 1.36 13.58 -30.55
N ASN A 66 1.24 12.93 -31.72
CA ASN A 66 0.48 13.48 -32.85
C ASN A 66 -1.03 13.30 -32.71
N TRP A 67 -1.48 12.61 -31.67
CA TRP A 67 -2.89 12.38 -31.42
C TRP A 67 -3.47 13.55 -30.63
N ARG A 68 -4.57 14.12 -31.14
CA ARG A 68 -5.31 15.19 -30.45
C ARG A 68 -6.76 14.77 -30.33
N PRO A 69 -7.34 14.78 -29.12
CA PRO A 69 -8.75 14.46 -28.97
C PRO A 69 -9.60 15.48 -29.72
N SER A 70 -10.48 15.02 -30.60
CA SER A 70 -11.55 15.85 -31.14
C SER A 70 -12.68 15.96 -30.10
N ARG A 71 -13.40 17.09 -30.10
CA ARG A 71 -14.50 17.32 -29.16
C ARG A 71 -15.61 16.28 -29.33
N ASP A 72 -15.91 15.92 -30.58
CA ASP A 72 -16.96 14.96 -30.90
C ASP A 72 -16.57 13.54 -30.44
N GLU A 73 -15.32 13.10 -30.59
CA GLU A 73 -14.87 11.79 -30.07
C GLU A 73 -14.68 11.75 -28.53
N THR A 74 -14.67 12.90 -27.87
CA THR A 74 -14.47 13.00 -26.42
C THR A 74 -15.78 13.10 -25.66
N CYS A 75 -16.77 13.74 -26.26
CA CYS A 75 -18.10 13.95 -25.67
C CYS A 75 -19.20 13.23 -26.45
N SER A 76 -18.91 12.20 -27.26
CA SER A 76 -19.93 11.48 -28.05
C SER A 76 -20.91 10.67 -27.20
N GLY A 77 -20.71 10.53 -25.89
CA GLY A 77 -21.54 9.67 -25.04
C GLY A 77 -21.41 8.17 -25.37
N GLU A 78 -20.61 7.81 -26.38
CA GLU A 78 -20.31 6.44 -26.74
C GLU A 78 -19.19 5.89 -25.83
N PRO A 79 -19.31 4.64 -25.35
CA PRO A 79 -18.28 4.01 -24.53
C PRO A 79 -16.94 3.93 -25.29
N ARG A 80 -15.92 4.62 -24.77
CA ARG A 80 -14.60 4.71 -25.41
C ARG A 80 -13.81 3.40 -25.43
N PHE A 81 -14.20 2.43 -24.60
CA PHE A 81 -13.43 1.20 -24.37
C PHE A 81 -13.66 0.10 -25.42
N ASP A 82 -14.63 0.25 -26.32
CA ASP A 82 -15.00 -0.79 -27.30
C ASP A 82 -14.18 -0.70 -28.61
N ARG A 83 -13.24 0.26 -28.72
CA ARG A 83 -12.42 0.47 -29.93
C ARG A 83 -11.20 -0.46 -30.07
N TRP A 84 -10.94 -1.33 -29.09
CA TRP A 84 -9.87 -2.32 -29.12
C TRP A 84 -10.43 -3.70 -29.53
N ARG A 85 -10.64 -3.91 -30.83
CA ARG A 85 -10.77 -5.24 -31.44
C ARG A 85 -10.07 -5.26 -32.78
#